data_AF-A0A3Q2CM97-F1
#
_entry.id   AF-A0A3Q2CM97-F1
#
_cell.length_a   1.000
_cell.length_b   1.000
_cell.length_c   1.000
_cell.angle_alpha   90.00
_cell.angle_beta   90.00
_cell.angle_gamma   90.00
#
_symmetry.space_group_name_H-M   'P 1'
#
loop_
_entity.id
_entity.type
_entity.pdbx_description
1 polymer ?
#
loop_
_entity_poly.entity_id
_entity_poly.type
_entity_poly.pdbx_seq_one_letter_code
_entity_poly.pdbx_strand_id
1 'polypeptide(L)'
;MNLFSLFCKLGVLVRHRISLFNNATSIVSCLQILGQSLDATVMKTGLESVKAALRSYFDSVAEDLEKTQENLKLGQFTHSREQPRGVTQIINYTTFALLPVLSSLFEHIAQNMFGEDLMEEVQVSCYRILNSLYFLGTNESIYVERQRPALGKCLAAFSAAFPVAFLEPHLNNFNSFSIYNNKGSKDRT
;
A
#
# COMPACT_ATOMS: atom_id res chain seq x y z
N MET A 1 6.50 -23.20 -0.46
CA MET A 1 5.98 -21.88 -0.03
C MET A 1 6.76 -20.83 -0.82
N ASN A 2 6.10 -20.02 -1.65
CA ASN A 2 6.80 -19.00 -2.44
C ASN A 2 7.11 -17.77 -1.55
N LEU A 3 8.16 -17.02 -1.89
CA LEU A 3 8.65 -15.87 -1.13
C LEU A 3 7.57 -14.79 -0.95
N PHE A 4 6.73 -14.63 -1.97
CA PHE A 4 5.60 -13.70 -1.97
C PHE A 4 4.50 -14.07 -0.95
N SER A 5 4.14 -15.37 -0.84
CA SER A 5 3.19 -15.82 0.18
C SER A 5 3.75 -15.63 1.59
N LEU A 6 5.06 -15.79 1.78
CA LEU A 6 5.70 -15.50 3.07
C LEU A 6 5.60 -14.00 3.39
N PHE A 7 5.94 -13.13 2.44
CA PHE A 7 5.80 -11.68 2.59
C PHE A 7 4.36 -11.28 2.96
N CYS A 8 3.35 -11.80 2.25
CA CYS A 8 1.95 -11.49 2.54
C CYS A 8 1.51 -11.99 3.92
N LYS A 9 1.87 -13.22 4.29
CA LYS A 9 1.55 -13.79 5.61
C LYS A 9 2.19 -13.02 6.75
N LEU A 10 3.46 -12.61 6.58
CA LEU A 10 4.15 -11.78 7.54
C LEU A 10 3.53 -10.38 7.62
N GLY A 11 3.13 -9.79 6.49
CA GLY A 11 2.40 -8.53 6.46
C GLY A 11 1.10 -8.60 7.27
N VAL A 12 0.29 -9.63 7.05
CA VAL A 12 -0.93 -9.89 7.84
C VAL A 12 -0.62 -10.10 9.32
N LEU A 13 0.45 -10.84 9.65
CA LEU A 13 0.86 -11.06 11.04
C LEU A 13 1.23 -9.73 11.72
N VAL A 14 2.00 -8.87 11.04
CA VAL A 14 2.38 -7.55 11.55
C VAL A 14 1.15 -6.67 11.72
N ARG A 15 0.22 -6.65 10.76
CA ARG A 15 -1.06 -5.94 10.86
C ARG A 15 -1.80 -6.25 12.16
N HIS A 16 -1.85 -7.52 12.55
CA HIS A 16 -2.63 -7.95 13.72
C HIS A 16 -1.85 -7.96 15.04
N ARG A 17 -0.52 -8.02 15.00
CA ARG A 17 0.32 -8.36 16.17
C ARG A 17 1.54 -7.47 16.33
N ILE A 18 1.63 -6.31 15.65
CA ILE A 18 2.82 -5.44 15.74
C ILE A 18 3.22 -5.10 17.18
N SER A 19 2.23 -4.88 18.07
CA SER A 19 2.46 -4.56 19.48
C SER A 19 2.99 -5.72 20.32
N LEU A 20 2.95 -6.96 19.82
CA LEU A 20 3.50 -8.13 20.50
C LEU A 20 4.97 -8.37 20.15
N PHE A 21 5.50 -7.68 19.13
CA PHE A 21 6.89 -7.84 18.76
C PHE A 21 7.77 -6.92 19.60
N ASN A 22 8.65 -7.53 20.39
CA ASN A 22 9.65 -6.82 21.20
C ASN A 22 10.61 -5.98 20.36
N ASN A 23 10.77 -6.30 19.06
CA ASN A 23 11.61 -5.57 18.13
C ASN A 23 10.89 -5.40 16.78
N ALA A 24 9.96 -4.44 16.74
CA ALA A 24 9.18 -4.13 15.55
C ALA A 24 10.06 -3.70 14.36
N THR A 25 11.18 -3.03 14.60
CA THR A 25 12.10 -2.57 13.54
C THR A 25 12.73 -3.75 12.81
N SER A 26 13.17 -4.81 13.50
CA SER A 26 13.72 -5.99 12.85
C SER A 26 12.73 -6.67 11.90
N ILE A 27 11.45 -6.73 12.25
CA ILE A 27 10.42 -7.36 11.39
C ILE A 27 10.10 -6.50 10.19
N VAL A 28 10.06 -5.17 10.37
CA VAL A 28 9.92 -4.23 9.26
C VAL A 28 11.09 -4.35 8.31
N SER A 29 12.33 -4.42 8.81
CA SER A 29 13.52 -4.67 7.99
C SER A 29 13.43 -6.00 7.26
N CYS A 30 12.99 -7.07 7.92
CA CYS A 30 12.77 -8.37 7.27
C CYS A 30 11.73 -8.26 6.14
N LEU A 31 10.62 -7.57 6.36
CA LEU A 31 9.60 -7.36 5.34
C LEU A 31 10.13 -6.55 4.16
N GLN A 32 10.95 -5.52 4.41
CA GLN A 32 11.58 -4.72 3.36
C GLN A 32 12.56 -5.58 2.54
N ILE A 33 13.42 -6.35 3.19
CA ILE A 33 14.35 -7.28 2.51
C ILE A 33 13.58 -8.32 1.69
N LEU A 34 12.52 -8.91 2.27
CA LEU A 34 11.68 -9.88 1.57
C LEU A 34 11.00 -9.23 0.36
N GLY A 35 10.49 -8.01 0.51
CA GLY A 35 9.87 -7.24 -0.57
C GLY A 35 10.84 -6.93 -1.71
N GLN A 36 12.08 -6.53 -1.38
CA GLN A 36 13.16 -6.30 -2.35
C GLN A 36 13.71 -7.59 -2.97
N SER A 37 13.51 -8.73 -2.30
CA SER A 37 13.93 -10.04 -2.79
C SER A 37 12.85 -10.70 -3.66
N LEU A 38 11.69 -10.06 -3.84
CA LEU A 38 10.65 -10.54 -4.74
C LEU A 38 11.16 -10.50 -6.18
N ASP A 39 11.37 -11.68 -6.75
CA ASP A 39 11.76 -11.85 -8.13
C ASP A 39 10.64 -11.35 -9.05
N ALA A 40 10.99 -10.35 -9.86
CA ALA A 40 10.32 -9.87 -11.07
C ALA A 40 9.47 -10.90 -11.81
N THR A 41 10.07 -12.07 -12.02
CA THR A 41 9.52 -13.14 -12.85
C THR A 41 8.32 -13.79 -12.17
N VAL A 42 8.31 -13.83 -10.84
CA VAL A 42 7.19 -14.36 -10.03
C VAL A 42 5.99 -13.42 -10.07
N MET A 43 6.18 -12.12 -10.24
CA MET A 43 5.08 -11.16 -10.42
C MET A 43 4.53 -11.17 -11.84
N LYS A 44 5.39 -11.38 -12.85
CA LYS A 44 5.02 -11.40 -14.27
C LYS A 44 4.41 -12.72 -14.77
N THR A 45 5.07 -13.84 -14.48
CA THR A 45 4.68 -15.19 -14.94
C THR A 45 4.21 -16.08 -13.78
N GLY A 46 3.90 -15.47 -12.64
CA GLY A 46 3.45 -16.17 -11.45
C GLY A 46 2.16 -16.95 -11.70
N LEU A 47 2.03 -18.08 -11.02
CA LEU A 47 0.76 -18.78 -10.87
C LEU A 47 -0.34 -17.79 -10.46
N GLU A 48 -1.59 -18.00 -10.90
CA GLU A 48 -2.74 -17.16 -10.49
C GLU A 48 -2.86 -17.00 -8.96
N SER A 49 -2.35 -17.96 -8.18
CA SER A 49 -2.26 -17.86 -6.72
C SER A 49 -1.34 -16.74 -6.23
N VAL A 50 -0.25 -16.44 -6.94
CA VAL A 50 0.64 -15.31 -6.65
C VAL A 50 -0.06 -13.99 -6.95
N LYS A 51 -0.70 -13.88 -8.11
CA LYS A 51 -1.47 -12.70 -8.50
C LYS A 51 -2.63 -12.44 -7.54
N ALA A 52 -3.38 -13.48 -7.17
CA ALA A 52 -4.44 -13.37 -6.17
C ALA A 52 -3.91 -12.90 -4.81
N ALA A 53 -2.77 -13.42 -4.36
CA ALA A 53 -2.13 -12.95 -3.14
C ALA A 53 -1.69 -11.48 -3.26
N LEU A 54 -1.23 -11.04 -4.44
CA LEU A 54 -0.83 -9.66 -4.70
C LEU A 54 -2.02 -8.70 -4.64
N ARG A 55 -3.11 -9.05 -5.32
CA ARG A 55 -4.39 -8.33 -5.26
C ARG A 55 -4.85 -8.18 -3.79
N SER A 56 -4.86 -9.28 -3.05
CA SER A 56 -5.26 -9.31 -1.64
C SER A 56 -4.34 -8.48 -0.73
N TYR A 57 -3.03 -8.49 -0.99
CA TYR A 57 -2.08 -7.67 -0.25
C TYR A 57 -2.34 -6.17 -0.47
N PHE A 58 -2.41 -5.74 -1.73
CA PHE A 58 -2.67 -4.34 -2.06
C PHE A 58 -4.03 -3.86 -1.58
N ASP A 59 -5.05 -4.71 -1.64
CA ASP A 59 -6.37 -4.44 -1.08
C ASP A 59 -6.32 -4.24 0.44
N SER A 60 -5.61 -5.11 1.16
CA SER A 60 -5.39 -4.97 2.61
C SER A 60 -4.65 -3.67 2.97
N VAL A 61 -3.64 -3.30 2.18
CA VAL A 61 -2.90 -2.04 2.36
C VAL A 61 -3.83 -0.84 2.18
N ALA A 62 -4.68 -0.87 1.14
CA ALA A 62 -5.67 0.18 0.91
C ALA A 62 -6.63 0.33 2.09
N GLU A 63 -7.20 -0.77 2.59
CA GLU A 63 -8.06 -0.75 3.78
C GLU A 63 -7.37 -0.17 5.02
N ASP A 64 -6.10 -0.52 5.25
CA ASP A 64 -5.34 -0.03 6.41
C ASP A 64 -5.11 1.48 6.36
N LEU A 65 -4.81 2.01 5.16
CA LEU A 65 -4.67 3.45 4.95
C LEU A 65 -6.01 4.18 5.07
N GLU A 66 -7.08 3.62 4.50
CA GLU A 66 -8.44 4.16 4.60
C GLU A 66 -8.91 4.22 6.05
N LYS A 67 -8.68 3.16 6.83
CA LYS A 67 -8.97 3.12 8.25
C LYS A 67 -8.19 4.21 9.00
N THR A 68 -6.91 4.40 8.69
CA THR A 68 -6.11 5.50 9.26
C THR A 68 -6.73 6.85 8.92
N GLN A 69 -7.14 7.05 7.66
CA GLN A 69 -7.85 8.25 7.21
C GLN A 69 -9.18 8.47 7.94
N GLU A 70 -9.98 7.42 8.18
CA GLU A 70 -11.25 7.53 8.90
C GLU A 70 -11.04 7.96 10.35
N ASN A 71 -10.05 7.36 11.04
CA ASN A 71 -9.70 7.75 12.41
C ASN A 71 -9.25 9.23 12.46
N LEU A 72 -8.55 9.70 11.42
CA LEU A 72 -8.19 11.12 11.28
C LEU A 72 -9.42 12.01 11.10
N LYS A 73 -10.36 11.63 10.22
CA LYS A 73 -11.62 12.37 9.97
C LYS A 73 -12.48 12.46 11.23
N LEU A 74 -12.48 11.42 12.06
CA LEU A 74 -13.18 11.38 13.35
C LEU A 74 -12.47 12.19 14.45
N GLY A 75 -11.34 12.84 14.17
CA GLY A 75 -10.58 13.63 15.15
C GLY A 75 -9.90 12.77 16.22
N GLN A 76 -9.74 11.48 15.98
CA GLN A 76 -9.20 10.53 16.98
C GLN A 76 -7.67 10.64 17.13
N PHE A 77 -7.00 11.39 16.25
CA PHE A 77 -5.56 11.67 16.29
C PHE A 77 -5.21 12.99 17.03
N THR A 78 -6.02 13.39 18.00
CA THR A 78 -5.75 14.56 18.85
C THR A 78 -4.80 14.20 20.00
N HIS A 79 -4.11 15.20 20.54
CA HIS A 79 -3.20 15.10 21.70
C HIS A 79 -3.94 14.82 23.04
N SER A 80 -5.17 14.32 23.00
CA SER A 80 -5.95 13.99 24.17
C SER A 80 -5.33 12.83 24.94
N ARG A 81 -5.27 12.98 26.26
CA ARG A 81 -4.67 12.04 27.22
C ARG A 81 -5.33 10.64 27.23
N GLU A 82 -6.45 10.49 26.51
CA GLU A 82 -7.28 9.29 26.46
C GLU A 82 -7.55 8.83 25.01
N GLN A 83 -6.49 8.62 24.22
CA GLN A 83 -6.66 7.93 22.94
C GLN A 83 -7.06 6.46 23.17
N PRO A 84 -8.08 5.93 22.47
CA PRO A 84 -8.39 4.51 22.53
C PRO A 84 -7.19 3.69 22.06
N ARG A 85 -6.83 2.63 22.79
CA ARG A 85 -5.65 1.79 22.48
C ARG A 85 -5.62 1.29 21.04
N GLY A 86 -6.78 1.03 20.44
CA GLY A 86 -6.89 0.62 19.03
C GLY A 86 -6.45 1.71 18.04
N VAL A 87 -6.73 2.98 18.32
CA VAL A 87 -6.34 4.12 17.47
C VAL A 87 -4.82 4.29 17.47
N THR A 88 -4.20 4.22 18.64
CA THR A 88 -2.72 4.28 18.76
C THR A 88 -2.04 3.11 18.06
N GLN A 89 -2.62 1.91 18.08
CA GLN A 89 -2.10 0.77 17.32
C GLN A 89 -2.17 0.98 15.81
N ILE A 90 -3.28 1.53 15.30
CA ILE A 90 -3.44 1.86 13.87
C ILE A 90 -2.36 2.87 13.45
N ILE A 91 -2.19 3.96 14.22
CA ILE A 91 -1.15 4.96 13.97
C ILE A 91 0.24 4.34 13.90
N ASN A 92 0.60 3.56 14.92
CA ASN A 92 1.93 2.99 15.03
C ASN A 92 2.20 1.97 13.91
N TYR A 93 1.21 1.14 13.58
CA TYR A 93 1.32 0.21 12.46
C TYR A 93 1.50 0.95 11.14
N THR A 94 0.65 1.93 10.83
CA THR A 94 0.72 2.68 9.58
C THR A 94 2.06 3.40 9.44
N THR A 95 2.49 4.08 10.50
CA THR A 95 3.71 4.89 10.49
C THR A 95 4.99 4.06 10.46
N PHE A 96 5.11 3.09 11.36
CA PHE A 96 6.38 2.42 11.61
C PHE A 96 6.55 1.12 10.82
N ALA A 97 5.48 0.57 10.25
CA ALA A 97 5.54 -0.66 9.46
C ALA A 97 5.01 -0.49 8.05
N LEU A 98 3.74 -0.05 7.90
CA LEU A 98 3.09 -0.03 6.60
C LEU A 98 3.81 0.90 5.61
N LEU A 99 3.99 2.18 5.96
CA LEU A 99 4.62 3.16 5.07
C LEU A 99 6.06 2.78 4.70
N PRO A 100 6.95 2.34 5.62
CA PRO A 100 8.31 1.92 5.26
C PRO A 100 8.36 0.67 4.37
N VAL A 101 7.51 -0.34 4.64
CA VAL A 101 7.44 -1.56 3.82
C VAL A 101 6.91 -1.23 2.43
N LEU A 102 5.84 -0.44 2.37
CA LEU A 102 5.19 -0.04 1.12
C LEU A 102 6.11 0.84 0.26
N SER A 103 6.83 1.79 0.86
CA SER A 103 7.83 2.60 0.16
C SER A 103 8.91 1.73 -0.46
N SER A 104 9.45 0.77 0.30
CA SER A 104 10.48 -0.15 -0.18
C SER A 104 9.97 -1.04 -1.32
N LEU A 105 8.71 -1.47 -1.26
CA LEU A 105 8.09 -2.26 -2.32
C LEU A 105 7.94 -1.44 -3.61
N PHE A 106 7.47 -0.19 -3.51
CA PHE A 106 7.36 0.69 -4.67
C PHE A 106 8.72 1.08 -5.25
N GLU A 107 9.72 1.37 -4.42
CA GLU A 107 11.10 1.59 -4.88
C GLU A 107 11.62 0.39 -5.68
N HIS A 108 11.36 -0.84 -5.20
CA HIS A 108 11.71 -2.06 -5.93
C HIS A 108 10.98 -2.19 -7.26
N ILE A 109 9.66 -1.95 -7.27
CA ILE A 109 8.85 -1.98 -8.51
C ILE A 109 9.37 -0.96 -9.53
N ALA A 110 9.72 0.26 -9.08
CA ALA A 110 10.27 1.31 -9.91
C ALA A 110 11.64 0.93 -10.50
N GLN A 111 12.57 0.49 -9.65
CA GLN A 111 13.93 0.12 -10.05
C GLN A 111 13.96 -0.98 -11.11
N ASN A 112 12.99 -1.89 -11.04
CA ASN A 112 12.91 -3.00 -11.96
C ASN A 112 11.87 -2.79 -13.09
N MET A 113 11.21 -1.63 -13.14
CA MET A 113 10.29 -1.24 -14.22
C MET A 113 9.06 -2.17 -14.39
N PHE A 114 8.48 -2.67 -13.30
CA PHE A 114 7.33 -3.61 -13.35
C PHE A 114 5.95 -2.97 -13.16
N GLY A 115 5.89 -1.65 -13.01
CA GLY A 115 4.64 -0.93 -12.76
C GLY A 115 3.56 -1.19 -13.81
N GLU A 116 3.96 -1.28 -15.08
CA GLU A 116 3.04 -1.50 -16.20
C GLU A 116 2.43 -2.90 -16.17
N ASP A 117 3.26 -3.94 -15.97
CA ASP A 117 2.82 -5.34 -15.90
C ASP A 117 1.91 -5.61 -14.69
N LEU A 118 2.17 -4.94 -13.56
CA LEU A 118 1.37 -5.09 -12.34
C LEU A 118 0.04 -4.35 -12.38
N MET A 119 -0.11 -3.38 -13.30
CA MET A 119 -1.22 -2.44 -13.27
C MET A 119 -2.57 -3.14 -13.33
N GLU A 120 -2.77 -4.06 -14.29
CA GLU A 120 -4.05 -4.78 -14.47
C GLU A 120 -4.49 -5.49 -13.19
N GLU A 121 -3.53 -5.92 -12.37
CA GLU A 121 -3.81 -6.69 -11.16
C GLU A 121 -4.18 -5.80 -9.97
N VAL A 122 -3.50 -4.67 -9.78
CA VAL A 122 -3.61 -3.88 -8.54
C VAL A 122 -4.21 -2.48 -8.73
N GLN A 123 -4.64 -2.13 -9.94
CA GLN A 123 -5.12 -0.79 -10.32
C GLN A 123 -6.07 -0.15 -9.31
N VAL A 124 -7.15 -0.85 -8.94
CA VAL A 124 -8.20 -0.34 -8.05
C VAL A 124 -7.63 -0.04 -6.66
N SER A 125 -6.85 -0.97 -6.12
CA SER A 125 -6.20 -0.80 -4.82
C SER A 125 -5.16 0.32 -4.86
N CYS A 126 -4.41 0.46 -5.95
CA CYS A 126 -3.44 1.55 -6.16
C CYS A 126 -4.12 2.93 -6.13
N TYR A 127 -5.31 3.09 -6.71
CA TYR A 127 -6.06 4.35 -6.59
C TYR A 127 -6.49 4.66 -5.17
N ARG A 128 -6.96 3.65 -4.43
CA ARG A 128 -7.36 3.79 -3.03
C ARG A 128 -6.17 4.16 -2.14
N ILE A 129 -5.02 3.52 -2.37
CA ILE A 129 -3.75 3.86 -1.70
C ILE A 129 -3.35 5.31 -2.01
N LEU A 130 -3.32 5.70 -3.29
CA LEU A 130 -2.98 7.05 -3.72
C LEU A 130 -3.87 8.11 -3.06
N ASN A 131 -5.19 7.91 -3.10
CA ASN A 131 -6.15 8.83 -2.52
C ASN A 131 -5.96 8.95 -1.00
N SER A 132 -5.74 7.82 -0.33
CA SER A 132 -5.49 7.81 1.11
C SER A 132 -4.18 8.49 1.47
N LEU A 133 -3.10 8.26 0.73
CA LEU A 133 -1.82 8.93 0.93
C LEU A 133 -1.93 10.43 0.70
N TYR A 134 -2.65 10.87 -0.34
CA TYR A 134 -2.89 12.28 -0.61
C TYR A 134 -3.71 12.95 0.50
N PHE A 135 -4.84 12.34 0.90
CA PHE A 135 -5.68 12.84 2.00
C PHE A 135 -4.88 12.93 3.31
N LEU A 136 -4.17 11.86 3.67
CA LEU A 136 -3.35 11.84 4.86
C LEU A 136 -2.22 12.87 4.78
N GLY A 137 -1.57 13.06 3.64
CA GLY A 137 -0.43 13.98 3.49
C GLY A 137 -0.79 15.46 3.47
N THR A 138 -2.01 15.80 3.07
CA THR A 138 -2.51 17.19 2.95
C THR A 138 -3.33 17.67 4.14
N ASN A 139 -3.62 16.79 5.10
CA ASN A 139 -4.38 17.17 6.29
C ASN A 139 -3.52 18.01 7.28
N GLU A 140 -4.18 18.93 7.98
CA GLU A 140 -3.53 19.89 8.91
C GLU A 140 -3.39 19.37 10.34
N SER A 141 -3.80 18.13 10.63
CA SER A 141 -3.63 17.54 11.95
C SER A 141 -2.15 17.43 12.36
N ILE A 142 -1.85 17.72 13.63
CA ILE A 142 -0.52 17.59 14.25
C ILE A 142 0.07 16.19 14.06
N TYR A 143 -0.78 15.15 14.04
CA TYR A 143 -0.34 13.80 13.73
C TYR A 143 0.30 13.72 12.33
N VAL A 144 -0.38 14.28 11.33
CA VAL A 144 0.08 14.29 9.94
C VAL A 144 1.33 15.12 9.78
N GLU A 145 1.45 16.27 10.46
CA GLU A 145 2.67 17.08 10.38
C GLU A 145 3.93 16.28 10.72
N ARG A 146 3.85 15.42 11.74
CA ARG A 146 4.96 14.54 12.14
C ARG A 146 5.24 13.43 11.15
N GLN A 147 4.21 12.91 10.47
CA GLN A 147 4.33 11.78 9.53
C GLN A 147 4.46 12.18 8.06
N ARG A 148 4.34 13.48 7.76
CA ARG A 148 4.41 14.03 6.40
C ARG A 148 5.65 13.58 5.62
N PRO A 149 6.86 13.49 6.21
CA PRO A 149 8.03 12.95 5.49
C PRO A 149 7.86 11.50 5.05
N ALA A 150 7.30 10.64 5.90
CA ALA A 150 7.09 9.22 5.57
C ALA A 150 5.99 9.04 4.53
N LEU A 151 4.88 9.79 4.65
CA LEU A 151 3.80 9.82 3.66
C LEU A 151 4.31 10.31 2.30
N GLY A 152 5.06 11.41 2.29
CA GLY A 152 5.66 11.98 1.08
C GLY A 152 6.66 11.04 0.42
N LYS A 153 7.52 10.36 1.20
CA LYS A 153 8.42 9.33 0.69
C LYS A 153 7.65 8.19 0.02
N CYS A 154 6.62 7.68 0.68
CA CYS A 154 5.80 6.59 0.15
C CYS A 154 5.09 6.99 -1.15
N LEU A 155 4.53 8.21 -1.19
CA LEU A 155 3.88 8.77 -2.38
C LEU A 155 4.86 8.98 -3.53
N ALA A 156 6.07 9.48 -3.25
CA ALA A 156 7.12 9.63 -4.25
C ALA A 156 7.54 8.27 -4.83
N ALA A 157 7.77 7.28 -3.98
CA ALA A 157 8.07 5.92 -4.42
C ALA A 157 6.93 5.32 -5.26
N PHE A 158 5.66 5.51 -4.86
CA PHE A 158 4.50 5.09 -5.64
C PHE A 158 4.48 5.73 -7.03
N SER A 159 4.72 7.05 -7.11
CA SER A 159 4.74 7.77 -8.39
C SER A 159 5.89 7.35 -9.31
N ALA A 160 7.00 6.88 -8.75
CA ALA A 160 8.11 6.32 -9.51
C ALA A 160 7.82 4.88 -9.96
N ALA A 161 7.00 4.14 -9.20
CA ALA A 161 6.67 2.74 -9.47
C ALA A 161 5.66 2.58 -10.60
N PHE A 162 4.74 3.52 -10.80
CA PHE A 162 3.60 3.37 -11.71
C PHE A 162 3.52 4.52 -12.74
N PRO A 163 3.15 4.25 -14.01
CA PRO A 163 3.04 5.29 -15.04
C PRO A 163 2.03 6.39 -14.71
N VAL A 164 2.42 7.65 -14.93
CA VAL A 164 1.62 8.87 -14.65
C VAL A 164 0.31 8.92 -15.42
N ALA A 165 0.25 8.34 -16.63
CA ALA A 165 -0.95 8.28 -17.47
C ALA A 165 -2.16 7.59 -16.80
N PHE A 166 -1.94 6.96 -15.64
CA PHE A 166 -2.96 6.33 -14.82
C PHE A 166 -3.31 7.10 -13.53
N LEU A 167 -2.59 8.15 -13.16
CA LEU A 167 -2.96 9.03 -12.03
C LEU A 167 -4.15 9.95 -12.36
N GLU A 168 -4.66 9.88 -13.60
CA GLU A 168 -5.79 10.65 -14.10
C GLU A 168 -6.95 9.71 -14.48
N PRO A 169 -7.85 9.35 -13.53
CA PRO A 169 -8.98 8.45 -13.78
C PRO A 169 -9.87 8.89 -14.96
N HIS A 170 -9.93 10.19 -15.24
CA HIS A 170 -10.68 10.78 -16.35
C HIS A 170 -10.09 10.46 -17.73
N LEU A 171 -8.80 10.11 -17.80
CA LEU A 171 -8.12 9.72 -19.03
C LEU A 171 -8.09 8.20 -19.26
N ASN A 172 -8.59 7.40 -18.32
CA ASN A 172 -8.65 5.94 -18.45
C ASN A 172 -9.40 5.47 -19.70
N ASN A 173 -10.40 6.23 -20.17
CA ASN A 173 -11.12 5.94 -21.41
C ASN A 173 -10.24 6.00 -22.66
N PHE A 174 -9.12 6.73 -22.61
CA PHE A 174 -8.16 6.89 -23.72
C PHE A 174 -6.92 6.02 -23.55
N ASN A 175 -6.82 5.26 -22.45
CA ASN A 175 -5.69 4.39 -22.17
C ASN A 175 -5.99 2.95 -22.63
N SER A 176 -5.26 2.47 -23.64
CA SER A 176 -5.40 1.12 -24.20
C SER A 176 -5.06 -0.01 -23.21
N PHE A 177 -4.34 0.30 -22.13
CA PHE A 177 -3.96 -0.65 -21.08
C PHE A 177 -4.89 -0.60 -19.86
N SER A 178 -5.92 0.26 -19.88
CA SER A 178 -6.91 0.32 -18.80
C SER A 178 -7.88 -0.86 -18.83
N ILE A 179 -8.20 -1.43 -17.67
CA ILE A 179 -9.20 -2.51 -17.53
C ILE A 179 -10.58 -2.08 -18.08
N TYR A 180 -10.87 -0.77 -18.07
CA TYR A 180 -12.07 -0.19 -18.66
C TYR A 180 -12.18 -0.41 -20.18
N ASN A 181 -11.05 -0.55 -20.86
CA ASN A 181 -10.98 -0.76 -22.31
C ASN A 181 -10.71 -2.22 -22.70
N ASN A 182 -10.13 -3.05 -21.82
CA ASN A 182 -9.82 -4.45 -22.14
C ASN A 182 -10.94 -5.46 -21.76
N LYS A 183 -11.81 -5.14 -20.81
CA LYS A 183 -13.00 -5.98 -20.53
C LYS A 183 -14.20 -5.53 -21.34
N GLY A 184 -14.40 -6.19 -22.49
CA GLY A 184 -15.60 -6.07 -23.30
C GLY A 184 -16.86 -6.34 -22.48
N SER A 185 -17.66 -5.29 -22.24
CA SER A 185 -19.12 -5.20 -22.16
C SER A 185 -19.99 -6.34 -21.57
N LYS A 186 -19.45 -7.36 -20.89
CA LYS A 186 -20.22 -8.52 -20.40
C LYS A 186 -20.14 -8.80 -18.90
N ASP A 187 -19.43 -7.99 -18.13
CA ASP A 187 -19.34 -8.11 -16.66
C ASP A 187 -19.77 -6.79 -15.96
N ARG A 188 -20.80 -6.13 -16.51
CA ARG A 188 -21.39 -4.90 -15.95
C ARG A 188 -22.80 -5.14 -15.39
N THR A 189 -23.00 -6.24 -14.67
CA THR A 189 -24.22 -6.45 -13.87
C THR A 189 -23.88 -7.00 -12.51
#